data_AF-A0A6G1RGK2-F1
#
_entry.id   AF-A0A6G1RGK2-F1
#
_cell.length_a   1.000
_cell.length_b   1.000
_cell.length_c   1.000
_cell.angle_alpha   90.00
_cell.angle_beta   90.00
_cell.angle_gamma   90.00
#
_symmetry.space_group_name_H-M   'P 1'
#
loop_
_entity.id
_entity.type
_entity.pdbx_description
1 polymer ?
#
loop_
_entity_poly.entity_id
_entity_poly.type
_entity_poly.pdbx_seq_one_letter_code
_entity_poly.pdbx_strand_id
1 'polypeptide(L)'
;SLAALSKVIRGTSLLSSEVQKLASALLNQKCPLAWQSKWEGPEDPLQYLRSLVARALAIQNWVEKAEKQQLLSETLDLSELFHPDTFLNALRQETARVMSCSVDSLKFTASWKEI
;
A
#
# COMPACT_ATOMS: atom_id res chain seq x y z
N SER A 1 4.90 10.26 14.01
CA SER A 1 4.75 9.22 15.06
C SER A 1 6.09 8.70 15.57
N LEU A 2 6.90 7.98 14.76
CA LEU A 2 8.18 7.41 15.22
C LEU A 2 9.24 8.44 15.66
N ALA A 3 9.36 9.55 14.94
CA ALA A 3 10.29 10.62 15.32
C ALA A 3 9.95 11.24 16.69
N ALA A 4 8.66 11.40 17.01
CA ALA A 4 8.23 11.93 18.30
C ALA A 4 8.59 10.97 19.44
N LEU A 5 8.35 9.66 19.26
CA LEU A 5 8.79 8.63 20.20
C LEU A 5 10.32 8.65 20.40
N SER A 6 11.10 8.78 19.31
CA SER A 6 12.56 8.89 19.44
C SER A 6 13.00 10.13 20.21
N LYS A 7 12.32 11.28 20.06
CA LYS A 7 12.65 12.49 20.81
C LYS A 7 12.36 12.35 22.29
N VAL A 8 11.22 11.72 22.64
CA VAL A 8 10.87 11.41 24.03
C VAL A 8 11.90 10.48 24.68
N ILE A 9 12.31 9.41 23.99
CA ILE A 9 13.34 8.48 24.49
C ILE A 9 14.70 9.19 24.69
N ARG A 10 15.04 10.12 23.79
CA ARG A 10 16.28 10.92 23.88
C ARG A 10 16.18 12.10 24.86
N GLY A 11 15.05 12.30 25.53
CA GLY A 11 14.85 13.37 26.50
C GLY A 11 14.70 14.77 25.89
N THR A 12 14.47 14.89 24.57
CA THR A 12 14.33 16.19 23.87
C THR A 12 12.88 16.62 23.69
N SER A 13 11.92 15.85 24.20
CA SER A 13 10.50 16.17 24.17
C SER A 13 9.75 15.51 25.33
N LEU A 14 8.63 16.10 25.75
CA LEU A 14 7.74 15.55 26.78
C LEU A 14 6.83 14.46 26.20
N LEU A 15 6.46 13.49 27.05
CA LEU A 15 5.54 12.41 26.67
C LEU A 15 4.13 12.95 26.46
N SER A 16 3.52 12.64 25.31
CA SER A 16 2.10 12.88 25.02
C SER A 16 1.29 11.57 25.05
N SER A 17 -0.03 11.68 25.14
CA SER A 17 -0.96 10.54 25.10
C SER A 17 -0.80 9.70 23.82
N GLU A 18 -0.60 10.36 22.69
CA GLU A 18 -0.39 9.70 21.38
C GLU A 18 0.92 8.91 21.35
N VAL A 19 2.00 9.50 21.87
CA VAL A 19 3.31 8.83 21.95
C VAL A 19 3.25 7.66 22.92
N GLN A 20 2.55 7.79 24.04
CA GLN A 20 2.33 6.71 24.99
C GLN A 20 1.56 5.54 24.34
N LYS A 21 0.44 5.81 23.66
CA LYS A 21 -0.34 4.77 22.93
C LYS A 21 0.51 4.06 21.88
N LEU A 22 1.30 4.81 21.12
CA LEU A 22 2.24 4.25 20.14
C LEU A 22 3.26 3.33 20.82
N ALA A 23 3.91 3.80 21.89
CA ALA A 23 4.89 3.02 22.63
C ALA A 23 4.29 1.74 23.21
N SER A 24 3.11 1.82 23.83
CA SER A 24 2.39 0.66 24.37
C SER A 24 2.06 -0.38 23.31
N ALA A 25 1.63 0.02 22.11
CA ALA A 25 1.36 -0.92 21.03
C ALA A 25 2.65 -1.64 20.58
N LEU A 26 3.72 -0.87 20.35
CA LEU A 26 5.01 -1.42 19.91
C LEU A 26 5.67 -2.33 20.95
N LEU A 27 5.61 -1.98 22.23
CA LEU A 27 6.13 -2.82 23.33
C LEU A 27 5.39 -4.17 23.42
N ASN A 28 4.09 -4.18 23.08
CA ASN A 28 3.29 -5.41 23.01
C ASN A 28 3.43 -6.15 21.67
N GLN A 29 4.39 -5.77 20.81
CA GLN A 29 4.61 -6.35 19.49
C GLN A 29 3.36 -6.32 18.60
N LYS A 30 2.53 -5.27 18.74
CA LYS A 30 1.30 -5.08 17.95
C LYS A 30 1.37 -3.81 17.13
N CYS A 31 0.96 -3.91 15.87
CA CYS A 31 0.85 -2.77 14.97
C CYS A 31 -0.16 -1.74 15.54
N PRO A 32 0.22 -0.47 15.72
CA PRO A 32 -0.66 0.56 16.23
C PRO A 32 -1.94 0.70 15.38
N LEU A 33 -3.10 0.81 16.01
CA LEU A 33 -4.39 0.98 15.31
C LEU A 33 -4.43 2.20 14.38
N ALA A 34 -3.73 3.27 14.74
CA ALA A 34 -3.63 4.45 13.89
C ALA A 34 -2.94 4.16 12.54
N TRP A 35 -2.04 3.17 12.48
CA TRP A 35 -1.44 2.71 11.22
C TRP A 35 -2.40 1.80 10.47
N GLN A 36 -2.97 0.82 11.16
CA GLN A 36 -3.94 -0.11 10.56
C GLN A 36 -5.16 0.59 9.95
N SER A 37 -5.62 1.69 10.56
CA SER A 37 -6.73 2.51 10.00
C SER A 37 -6.40 3.20 8.67
N LYS A 38 -5.11 3.30 8.31
CA LYS A 38 -4.65 3.89 7.05
C LYS A 38 -4.39 2.83 5.99
N TRP A 39 -3.86 1.69 6.42
CA TRP A 39 -3.64 0.53 5.58
C TRP A 39 -3.70 -0.71 6.45
N GLU A 40 -4.59 -1.64 6.09
CA GLU A 40 -4.68 -2.95 6.74
C GLU A 40 -3.49 -3.82 6.31
N GLY A 41 -2.39 -3.65 7.03
CA GLY A 41 -1.15 -4.39 6.84
C GLY A 41 -0.93 -5.48 7.90
N PRO A 42 0.25 -6.12 7.92
CA PRO A 42 0.61 -7.13 8.91
C PRO A 42 0.46 -6.63 10.36
N GLU A 43 0.05 -7.53 11.27
CA GLU A 43 -0.08 -7.22 12.69
C GLU A 43 1.28 -6.98 13.37
N ASP A 44 2.34 -7.62 12.87
CA ASP A 44 3.70 -7.41 13.36
C ASP A 44 4.23 -6.03 12.89
N PRO A 45 4.63 -5.13 13.81
CA PRO A 45 5.08 -3.78 13.46
C PRO A 45 6.27 -3.75 12.50
N LEU A 46 7.21 -4.69 12.61
CA LEU A 46 8.41 -4.71 11.77
C LEU A 46 8.06 -5.16 10.35
N GLN A 47 7.21 -6.18 10.20
CA GLN A 47 6.69 -6.62 8.91
C GLN A 47 5.83 -5.54 8.27
N TYR A 48 5.01 -4.83 9.05
CA TYR A 48 4.24 -3.68 8.58
C TYR A 48 5.15 -2.61 7.99
N LEU A 49 6.18 -2.18 8.73
CA LEU A 49 7.12 -1.16 8.27
C LEU A 49 7.92 -1.60 7.05
N ARG A 50 8.42 -2.84 7.02
CA ARG A 50 9.13 -3.40 5.86
C ARG A 50 8.25 -3.39 4.62
N SER A 51 7.02 -3.87 4.76
CA SER A 51 6.06 -3.93 3.64
C SER A 51 5.65 -2.54 3.16
N LEU A 52 5.42 -1.60 4.08
CA LEU A 52 5.12 -0.20 3.76
C LEU A 52 6.23 0.44 2.93
N VAL A 53 7.49 0.28 3.37
CA VAL A 53 8.65 0.85 2.67
C VAL A 53 8.85 0.18 1.31
N ALA A 54 8.75 -1.14 1.23
CA ALA A 54 8.87 -1.87 -0.03
C ALA A 54 7.83 -1.40 -1.06
N ARG A 55 6.56 -1.31 -0.65
CA ARG A 55 5.47 -0.78 -1.50
C ARG A 55 5.72 0.67 -1.91
N ALA A 56 6.13 1.54 -0.98
CA ALA A 56 6.41 2.94 -1.30
C ALA A 56 7.55 3.12 -2.33
N LEU A 57 8.55 2.24 -2.31
CA LEU A 57 9.60 2.22 -3.32
C LEU A 57 9.09 1.65 -4.65
N ALA A 58 8.35 0.56 -4.62
CA ALA A 58 7.76 -0.03 -5.82
C ALA A 58 6.83 0.94 -6.55
N ILE A 59 5.98 1.66 -5.82
CA ILE A 59 5.07 2.67 -6.40
C ILE A 59 5.84 3.76 -7.15
N GLN A 60 7.03 4.17 -6.71
CA GLN A 60 7.85 5.13 -7.47
C GLN A 60 8.23 4.57 -8.86
N ASN A 61 8.63 3.30 -8.93
CA ASN A 61 8.91 2.64 -10.20
C ASN A 61 7.64 2.52 -11.06
N TRP A 62 6.48 2.23 -10.46
CA TRP A 62 5.21 2.18 -11.19
C TRP A 62 4.85 3.53 -11.80
N VAL A 63 5.03 4.62 -11.06
CA VAL A 63 4.77 5.98 -11.55
C VAL A 63 5.67 6.30 -12.75
N GLU A 64 6.97 6.02 -12.65
CA GLU A 64 7.90 6.28 -13.75
C GLU A 64 7.51 5.50 -15.03
N LYS A 65 7.11 4.23 -14.89
CA LYS A 65 6.64 3.43 -16.04
C LYS A 65 5.30 3.91 -16.58
N ALA A 66 4.39 4.34 -15.71
CA ALA A 66 3.08 4.86 -16.10
C ALA A 66 3.20 6.16 -16.90
N GLU A 67 4.07 7.08 -16.49
CA GLU A 67 4.34 8.33 -17.22
C GLU A 67 4.87 8.09 -18.64
N LYS A 68 5.64 7.00 -18.82
CA LYS A 68 6.14 6.56 -20.13
C LYS A 68 5.14 5.71 -20.92
N GLN A 69 3.92 5.51 -20.40
CA GLN A 69 2.89 4.61 -20.96
C GLN A 69 3.37 3.15 -21.13
N GLN A 70 4.31 2.72 -20.29
CA GLN A 70 4.94 1.40 -20.31
C GLN A 70 4.59 0.56 -19.07
N LEU A 71 3.62 1.00 -18.26
CA LEU A 71 3.26 0.27 -17.04
C LEU A 71 2.80 -1.16 -17.35
N LEU A 72 1.98 -1.34 -18.39
CA LEU A 72 1.42 -2.65 -18.77
C LEU A 72 2.29 -3.43 -19.74
N SER A 73 3.48 -2.93 -20.12
CA SER A 73 4.37 -3.64 -21.05
C SER A 73 5.24 -4.70 -20.37
N GLU A 74 5.27 -4.73 -19.04
CA GLU A 74 6.02 -5.69 -18.24
C GLU A 74 5.10 -6.42 -17.25
N THR A 75 5.64 -7.47 -16.62
CA THR A 75 4.95 -8.16 -15.53
C THR A 75 4.84 -7.24 -14.32
N LEU A 76 3.64 -7.15 -13.75
CA LEU A 76 3.35 -6.36 -12.56
C LEU A 76 3.04 -7.28 -11.38
N ASP A 77 3.67 -7.02 -10.23
CA ASP A 77 3.32 -7.68 -8.98
C ASP A 77 2.29 -6.84 -8.21
N LEU A 78 1.05 -7.31 -8.15
CA LEU A 78 -0.03 -6.64 -7.41
C LEU A 78 0.25 -6.55 -5.89
N SER A 79 1.20 -7.33 -5.37
CA SER A 79 1.65 -7.24 -3.98
C SER A 79 2.34 -5.91 -3.65
N GLU A 80 2.69 -5.12 -4.66
CA GLU A 80 3.33 -3.81 -4.50
C GLU A 80 2.31 -2.68 -4.23
N LEU A 81 1.01 -2.92 -4.46
CA LEU A 81 -0.06 -1.92 -4.34
C LEU A 81 -0.76 -1.97 -2.99
N PHE A 82 -1.07 -0.81 -2.38
CA PHE A 82 -1.87 -0.77 -1.16
C PHE A 82 -3.33 -1.21 -1.37
N HIS A 83 -3.89 -0.94 -2.55
CA HIS A 83 -5.27 -1.25 -2.93
C HIS A 83 -5.30 -1.87 -4.34
N PRO A 84 -4.92 -3.15 -4.50
CA PRO A 84 -4.83 -3.81 -5.81
C PRO A 84 -6.19 -3.96 -6.51
N ASP A 85 -7.27 -4.10 -5.74
CA ASP A 85 -8.66 -4.12 -6.21
C ASP A 85 -9.05 -2.82 -6.92
N THR A 86 -8.66 -1.67 -6.35
CA THR A 86 -8.92 -0.35 -6.93
C THR A 86 -8.17 -0.18 -8.25
N PHE A 87 -6.93 -0.67 -8.32
CA PHE A 87 -6.15 -0.67 -9.55
C PHE A 87 -6.80 -1.52 -10.65
N LEU A 88 -7.23 -2.75 -10.33
CA LEU A 88 -7.93 -3.61 -11.29
C LEU A 88 -9.27 -3.00 -11.75
N ASN A 89 -9.97 -2.29 -10.86
CA ASN A 89 -11.16 -1.57 -11.25
C ASN A 89 -10.86 -0.38 -12.19
N ALA A 90 -9.76 0.34 -11.99
CA ALA A 90 -9.31 1.37 -12.92
C ALA A 90 -8.96 0.78 -14.30
N LEU A 91 -8.28 -0.38 -14.33
CA LEU A 91 -8.02 -1.11 -15.57
C LEU A 91 -9.33 -1.51 -16.27
N ARG A 92 -10.34 -1.96 -15.52
CA ARG A 92 -11.67 -2.29 -16.05
C ARG A 92 -12.34 -1.06 -16.69
N GLN A 93 -12.26 0.10 -16.05
CA GLN A 93 -12.81 1.35 -16.57
C GLN A 93 -12.12 1.80 -17.86
N GLU A 94 -10.79 1.76 -17.90
CA GLU A 94 -10.03 2.13 -19.10
C GLU A 94 -10.31 1.14 -20.25
N THR A 95 -10.39 -0.16 -19.95
CA THR A 95 -10.76 -1.18 -20.95
C THR A 95 -12.15 -0.90 -21.55
N ALA A 96 -13.14 -0.59 -20.72
CA ALA A 96 -14.49 -0.26 -21.19
C ALA A 96 -14.51 0.98 -22.09
N ARG A 97 -13.69 2.00 -21.74
CA ARG A 97 -13.54 3.22 -22.53
C ARG A 97 -12.92 2.93 -23.89
N VAL A 98 -11.85 2.15 -23.94
CA VAL A 98 -11.18 1.77 -25.21
C VAL A 98 -12.11 0.92 -26.08
N MET A 99 -12.83 -0.02 -25.47
CA MET A 99 -13.78 -0.90 -26.18
C MET A 99 -15.12 -0.23 -26.50
N SER A 100 -15.35 1.01 -26.04
CA SER A 100 -16.62 1.74 -26.18
C SER A 100 -17.85 0.94 -25.73
N CYS A 101 -17.75 0.26 -24.59
CA CYS A 101 -18.82 -0.55 -24.02
C CYS A 101 -19.13 -0.15 -22.56
N SER A 102 -20.24 -0.66 -22.02
CA SER A 102 -20.55 -0.47 -20.59
C SER A 102 -19.54 -1.23 -19.72
N VAL A 103 -19.11 -0.62 -18.61
CA VAL A 103 -18.24 -1.26 -17.62
C VAL A 103 -18.86 -2.57 -17.09
N ASP A 104 -20.19 -2.61 -16.96
CA ASP A 104 -20.93 -3.77 -16.46
C ASP A 104 -20.96 -4.95 -17.44
N SER A 105 -20.65 -4.69 -18.71
CA SER A 105 -20.56 -5.75 -19.74
C SER A 105 -19.26 -6.55 -19.66
N LEU A 106 -18.25 -6.03 -18.95
CA LEU A 106 -16.94 -6.68 -18.83
C LEU A 106 -16.94 -7.72 -17.71
N LYS A 107 -16.20 -8.81 -17.93
CA LYS A 107 -15.91 -9.84 -16.91
C LYS A 107 -14.40 -9.96 -16.72
N PHE A 108 -13.97 -10.07 -15.46
CA PHE A 108 -12.57 -10.27 -15.11
C PHE A 108 -12.25 -11.76 -15.08
N THR A 109 -11.30 -12.19 -15.90
CA THR A 109 -10.84 -13.59 -15.99
C THR A 109 -9.32 -13.64 -16.14
N ALA A 110 -8.67 -14.62 -15.52
CA ALA A 110 -7.24 -14.91 -15.70
C ALA A 110 -7.06 -16.36 -16.20
N SER A 111 -6.04 -16.61 -17.02
CA SER A 111 -5.73 -17.92 -17.59
C SER A 111 -4.25 -18.24 -17.39
N TRP A 112 -3.95 -19.51 -17.09
CA TRP A 112 -2.59 -20.07 -17.06
C TRP A 112 -2.16 -20.67 -18.39
N LYS A 113 -3.07 -20.79 -19.35
CA LYS A 113 -2.74 -21.19 -20.72
C LYS A 113 -2.28 -19.94 -21.47
N GLU A 114 -1.06 -19.96 -22.00
CA GLU A 114 -0.62 -18.97 -22.98
C GLU A 114 -1.61 -18.97 -24.15
N ILE A 115 -2.08 -17.77 -24.54
CA ILE A 115 -2.96 -17.54 -25.70
C ILE A 115 -2.07 -17.27 -26.91
#